data_AF-A0A0B7B2D5-F1
#
_entry.id   AF-A0A0B7B2D5-F1
#
_cell.length_a   1.000
_cell.length_b   1.000
_cell.length_c   1.000
_cell.angle_alpha   90.00
_cell.angle_beta   90.00
_cell.angle_gamma   90.00
#
_symmetry.space_group_name_H-M   'P 1'
#
loop_
_entity.id
_entity.type
_entity.pdbx_description
1 polymer ?
#
loop_
_entity_poly.entity_id
_entity_poly.type
_entity_poly.pdbx_seq_one_letter_code
_entity_poly.pdbx_strand_id
1 'polypeptide(L)' 'NIALLSIDLCGTCTGEHGIGIGKRELLVTELGPDCLQTMQEIKQTFDPNKIMNPGKVFF' A
#
# COMPACT_ATOMS: atom_id res chain seq x y z
N ASN A 1 9.31 2.85 14.71
CA ASN A 1 8.54 3.67 13.74
C ASN A 1 7.12 3.79 14.29
N ILE A 2 6.57 5.00 14.45
CA ILE A 2 5.25 5.22 15.04
C ILE A 2 4.12 4.55 14.25
N ALA A 3 4.26 4.44 12.93
CA ALA A 3 3.26 3.81 12.08
C ALA A 3 3.16 2.29 12.30
N LEU A 4 4.29 1.63 12.57
CA LEU A 4 4.29 0.20 12.92
C LEU A 4 3.63 -0.03 14.27
N LEU A 5 3.92 0.82 15.26
CA LEU A 5 3.25 0.77 16.56
C LEU A 5 1.73 0.96 16.43
N SER A 6 1.29 1.86 15.54
CA SER A 6 -0.14 2.01 15.24
C SER A 6 -0.74 0.72 14.67
N ILE A 7 -0.08 0.05 13.72
CA ILE A 7 -0.56 -1.22 13.17
C ILE A 7 -0.62 -2.31 14.25
N ASP A 8 0.42 -2.44 15.08
CA ASP A 8 0.48 -3.45 16.16
C ASP A 8 -0.64 -3.27 17.20
N LEU A 9 -1.14 -2.04 17.35
CA LEU A 9 -2.27 -1.69 18.22
C LEU A 9 -3.63 -1.69 17.47
N CYS A 10 -3.73 -2.41 16.35
CA CYS A 10 -4.93 -2.50 15.50
C CYS A 10 -5.39 -1.16 14.90
N GLY A 11 -4.48 -0.19 14.77
CA GLY A 11 -4.67 1.05 14.03
C GLY A 11 -4.20 0.94 12.57
N THR A 12 -3.93 2.09 11.94
CA THR A 12 -3.50 2.18 10.54
C THR A 12 -2.21 3.01 10.41
N CYS A 13 -1.36 2.71 9.41
CA CYS A 13 -0.20 3.55 9.11
C CYS A 13 -0.60 4.94 8.56
N THR A 14 -1.85 5.12 8.15
CA THR A 14 -2.37 6.39 7.65
C THR A 14 -3.86 6.57 7.94
N GLY A 15 -4.20 7.60 8.72
CA GLY A 15 -5.62 7.97 8.91
C GLY A 15 -6.27 8.49 7.62
N GLU A 16 -5.65 9.47 6.96
CA GLU A 16 -6.26 10.16 5.80
C GLU A 16 -5.29 10.48 4.64
N HIS A 17 -3.99 10.69 4.94
CA HIS A 17 -3.03 11.18 3.95
C HIS A 17 -2.64 10.18 2.84
N GLY A 18 -2.93 8.90 3.04
CA GLY A 18 -2.61 7.83 2.10
C GLY A 18 -1.16 7.33 2.16
N ILE A 19 -0.82 6.48 1.20
CA ILE A 19 0.43 5.69 1.19
C ILE A 19 1.54 6.38 0.39
N GLY A 20 1.25 6.78 -0.84
CA GLY A 20 2.21 7.37 -1.78
C GLY A 20 3.46 6.50 -1.94
N ILE A 21 4.63 7.13 -1.86
CA ILE A 21 5.94 6.42 -1.85
C ILE A 21 6.34 6.11 -0.40
N GLY A 22 6.11 7.05 0.52
CA GLY A 22 6.71 7.03 1.86
C GLY A 22 6.21 5.93 2.79
N LYS A 23 5.03 5.34 2.53
CA LYS A 23 4.45 4.29 3.38
C LYS A 23 4.22 2.95 2.68
N ARG A 24 4.65 2.80 1.41
CA ARG A 24 4.34 1.61 0.61
C ARG A 24 4.87 0.30 1.23
N GLU A 25 6.00 0.38 1.93
CA GLU A 25 6.62 -0.78 2.60
C GLU A 25 5.79 -1.29 3.80
N LEU A 26 4.89 -0.46 4.33
CA LEU A 26 4.02 -0.82 5.46
C LEU A 26 2.76 -1.57 5.04
N LEU A 27 2.43 -1.56 3.75
CA LEU A 27 1.20 -2.17 3.24
C LEU A 27 1.13 -3.68 3.47
N VAL A 28 2.24 -4.40 3.27
CA VAL A 28 2.28 -5.85 3.54
C VAL A 28 1.99 -6.13 5.01
N THR A 29 2.53 -5.31 5.91
CA THR A 29 2.31 -5.45 7.36
C THR A 29 0.87 -5.12 7.75
N GLU A 30 0.26 -4.09 7.16
CA GLU A 30 -1.09 -3.65 7.52
C GLU A 30 -2.20 -4.49 6.90
N LEU A 31 -2.06 -4.89 5.64
CA LEU A 31 -3.14 -5.53 4.86
C LEU A 31 -2.86 -7.00 4.50
N GLY A 32 -1.64 -7.47 4.70
CA GLY A 32 -1.21 -8.79 4.31
C GLY A 32 -0.98 -8.95 2.79
N PRO A 33 -0.37 -10.08 2.38
CA PRO A 33 0.00 -10.33 0.99
C PRO A 33 -1.20 -10.48 0.04
N ASP A 34 -2.29 -11.12 0.49
CA ASP A 34 -3.45 -11.43 -0.36
C ASP A 34 -4.22 -10.17 -0.79
N CYS A 35 -4.37 -9.22 0.13
CA CYS A 35 -5.00 -7.92 -0.16
C CYS A 35 -4.13 -7.14 -1.16
N LEU A 36 -2.80 -7.15 -0.95
CA LEU A 36 -1.87 -6.48 -1.85
C LEU A 36 -1.89 -7.07 -3.26
N GLN A 37 -1.94 -8.40 -3.38
CA GLN A 37 -2.06 -9.08 -4.66
C GLN A 37 -3.33 -8.63 -5.38
N THR A 38 -4.48 -8.63 -4.68
CA THR A 38 -5.75 -8.18 -5.26
C THR A 38 -5.65 -6.73 -5.78
N MET A 39 -5.05 -5.82 -5.01
CA MET A 39 -4.85 -4.43 -5.44
C MET A 39 -3.95 -4.32 -6.68
N GLN A 40 -2.90 -5.15 -6.75
CA GLN A 40 -1.99 -5.21 -7.90
C GLN A 40 -2.67 -5.76 -9.15
N GLU A 41 -3.52 -6.78 -9.03
CA GLU A 41 -4.32 -7.32 -10.14
C GLU A 41 -5.30 -6.29 -10.69
N ILE A 42 -5.96 -5.52 -9.81
CA ILE A 42 -6.79 -4.38 -10.21
C ILE A 42 -5.94 -3.35 -10.96
N LYS A 43 -4.79 -2.96 -10.40
CA LYS A 43 -3.86 -2.00 -11.05
C LYS A 43 -3.44 -2.48 -12.43
N GLN A 44 -3.09 -3.76 -12.58
CA GLN A 44 -2.66 -4.35 -13.84
C GLN A 44 -3.78 -4.38 -14.88
N THR A 45 -5.03 -4.56 -14.45
CA THR A 45 -6.20 -4.54 -15.33
C THR A 45 -6.42 -3.17 -15.97
N PHE A 46 -6.20 -2.08 -15.22
CA PHE A 46 -6.44 -0.71 -15.69
C PHE A 46 -5.20 0.02 -16.22
N ASP A 47 -4.00 -0.35 -15.78
CA ASP A 47 -2.73 0.29 -16.17
C ASP A 47 -1.64 -0.76 -16.46
N PRO A 48 -1.81 -1.58 -17.53
CA PRO A 48 -0.88 -2.65 -17.84
C PRO A 48 0.53 -2.16 -18.23
N ASN A 49 0.64 -0.90 -18.67
CA ASN A 49 1.90 -0.27 -19.05
C ASN A 49 2.54 0.53 -17.90
N LYS A 50 1.94 0.50 -16.70
CA LYS A 50 2.42 1.17 -15.48
C LYS A 50 2.69 2.68 -15.65
N ILE A 51 1.89 3.41 -16.44
CA ILE A 51 2.10 4.84 -16.70
C ILE A 51 1.54 5.75 -15.60
N MET A 52 0.53 5.28 -14.85
CA MET A 52 -0.16 6.08 -13.84
C MET A 52 0.55 5.99 -12.49
N ASN A 53 1.28 7.05 -12.15
CA ASN A 53 2.05 7.18 -10.90
C ASN A 53 3.06 6.04 -10.65
N PRO A 54 4.09 5.89 -11.50
CA PRO A 54 5.10 4.85 -11.34
C PRO A 54 5.75 4.89 -9.96
N GLY A 55 5.87 3.72 -9.33
CA GLY A 55 6.54 3.54 -8.02
C GLY A 55 5.76 4.02 -6.79
N LYS A 56 4.57 4.62 -6.95
CA LYS A 56 3.67 4.91 -5.82
C LYS A 56 2.82 3.69 -5.51
N VAL A 57 2.61 3.41 -4.22
CA VAL A 57 1.78 2.30 -3.68
C VAL A 57 2.31 0.90 -4.01
N PHE A 58 2.58 0.60 -5.28
CA PHE A 58 3.09 -0.68 -5.77
C PHE A 58 4.46 -0.52 -6.47
N PHE A 59 5.10 -1.65 -6.78
CA PHE A 59 6.38 -1.72 -7.51
C PHE A 59 6.18 -1.96 -9.02
#